data_AF-A0AAD7DAT9-F1
#
_entry.id   AF-A0AAD7DAT9-F1
#
_cell.length_a   1.000
_cell.length_b   1.000
_cell.length_c   1.000
_cell.angle_alpha   90.00
_cell.angle_beta   90.00
_cell.angle_gamma   90.00
#
_symmetry.space_group_name_H-M   'P 1'
#
loop_
_entity.id
_entity.type
_entity.pdbx_description
1 polymer ?
#
loop_
_entity_poly.entity_id
_entity_poly.type
_entity_poly.pdbx_seq_one_letter_code
_entity_poly.pdbx_strand_id
1 'polypeptide(L)'
;SKMCRLCNDGVESMHHLFVMCSHFHEWRRDAVEEVETRTERKSLFNDDPSVWPLKITQFYVGQIPSTQDLITSVMLPDGIKRRGLSSHIALEWHTSAIRLAGRIFGSVQRTMA
;
A
#
# COMPACT_ATOMS: atom_id res chain seq x y z
N SER A 1 -26.05 5.63 3.36
CA SER A 1 -24.84 4.89 2.97
C SER A 1 -24.91 3.48 3.55
N LYS A 2 -24.52 2.43 2.82
CA LYS A 2 -24.54 1.06 3.36
C LYS A 2 -23.28 0.81 4.17
N MET A 3 -23.44 0.20 5.35
CA MET A 3 -22.33 -0.23 6.20
C MET A 3 -21.54 -1.33 5.46
N CYS A 4 -20.24 -1.41 5.73
CA CYS A 4 -19.39 -2.50 5.23
C CYS A 4 -19.92 -3.85 5.70
N ARG A 5 -20.23 -4.74 4.76
CA ARG A 5 -20.78 -6.08 5.08
C ARG A 5 -19.75 -7.03 5.70
N LEU A 6 -18.46 -6.71 5.60
CA LEU A 6 -17.36 -7.56 6.05
C LEU A 6 -16.89 -7.23 7.46
N CYS A 7 -16.84 -5.95 7.84
CA CYS A 7 -16.38 -5.52 9.16
C CYS A 7 -17.42 -4.79 10.00
N ASN A 8 -18.56 -4.41 9.42
CA ASN A 8 -19.60 -3.61 10.06
C ASN A 8 -19.11 -2.30 10.70
N ASP A 9 -17.95 -1.81 10.28
CA ASP A 9 -17.28 -0.64 10.83
C ASP A 9 -16.95 0.34 9.69
N GLY A 10 -17.88 1.24 9.40
CA GLY A 10 -17.73 2.25 8.36
C GLY A 10 -18.53 1.99 7.08
N VAL A 11 -18.48 2.97 6.17
CA VAL A 11 -19.22 2.95 4.89
C VAL A 11 -18.54 2.04 3.88
N GLU A 12 -19.30 1.09 3.31
CA GLU A 12 -18.86 0.23 2.21
C GLU A 12 -18.51 1.09 0.99
N SER A 13 -17.22 1.25 0.75
CA SER A 13 -16.65 2.00 -0.37
C SER A 13 -15.32 1.38 -0.76
N MET A 14 -14.84 1.62 -1.99
CA MET A 14 -13.51 1.15 -2.39
C MET A 14 -12.43 1.65 -1.43
N HIS A 15 -12.46 2.94 -1.07
CA HIS A 15 -11.53 3.49 -0.09
C HIS A 15 -11.60 2.72 1.24
N HIS A 16 -12.80 2.47 1.76
CA HIS A 16 -12.93 1.67 2.98
C HIS A 16 -12.37 0.25 2.82
N LEU A 17 -12.77 -0.51 1.79
CA LEU A 17 -12.34 -1.90 1.58
C LEU A 17 -10.81 -2.01 1.46
N PHE A 18 -10.21 -1.09 0.72
CA PHE A 18 -8.77 -1.13 0.43
C PHE A 18 -7.91 -0.55 1.55
N VAL A 19 -8.37 0.49 2.24
CA VAL A 19 -7.55 1.30 3.16
C VAL A 19 -7.88 1.05 4.63
N MET A 20 -9.17 0.95 4.97
CA MET A 20 -9.63 1.07 6.36
C MET A 20 -10.24 -0.21 6.93
N CYS A 21 -10.80 -1.08 6.08
CA CYS A 21 -11.60 -2.21 6.48
C CYS A 21 -10.80 -3.18 7.36
N SER A 22 -11.23 -3.36 8.61
CA SER A 22 -10.52 -4.20 9.59
C SER A 22 -10.48 -5.67 9.17
N HIS A 23 -11.47 -6.13 8.40
CA HIS A 23 -11.46 -7.48 7.81
C HIS A 23 -10.23 -7.75 6.94
N PHE A 24 -9.70 -6.72 6.26
CA PHE A 24 -8.51 -6.83 5.41
C PHE A 24 -7.24 -6.28 6.07
N HIS A 25 -7.27 -5.98 7.38
CA HIS A 25 -6.13 -5.44 8.12
C HIS A 25 -4.90 -6.35 8.04
N GLU A 26 -5.10 -7.64 8.28
CA GLU A 26 -4.01 -8.63 8.24
C GLU A 26 -3.36 -8.69 6.85
N TRP A 27 -4.16 -8.63 5.78
CA TRP A 27 -3.62 -8.68 4.42
C TRP A 27 -2.81 -7.43 4.07
N ARG A 28 -3.21 -6.27 4.59
CA ARG A 28 -2.42 -5.04 4.49
C ARG A 28 -1.09 -5.17 5.22
N ARG A 29 -1.11 -5.72 6.44
CA ARG A 29 0.10 -5.92 7.24
C ARG A 29 1.05 -6.92 6.59
N ASP A 30 0.55 -8.04 6.07
CA ASP A 30 1.39 -9.03 5.38
C ASP A 30 2.03 -8.43 4.12
N ALA A 31 1.29 -7.62 3.36
CA ALA A 31 1.81 -6.92 2.18
C ALA A 31 2.87 -5.87 2.53
N VAL A 32 2.74 -5.23 3.70
CA VAL A 32 3.75 -4.33 4.27
C VAL A 32 5.02 -5.10 4.59
N GLU A 33 4.91 -6.17 5.35
CA GLU A 33 6.04 -6.99 5.79
C GLU A 33 6.82 -7.60 4.60
N GLU A 34 6.12 -8.05 3.55
CA GLU A 34 6.75 -8.54 2.32
C GLU A 34 7.60 -7.44 1.67
N VAL A 35 7.05 -6.24 1.55
CA VAL A 35 7.72 -5.10 0.91
C VAL A 35 8.89 -4.59 1.74
N GLU A 36 8.75 -4.55 3.07
CA GLU A 36 9.85 -4.23 3.99
C GLU A 36 11.03 -5.19 3.83
N THR A 37 10.72 -6.48 3.79
CA THR A 37 11.72 -7.53 3.65
C THR A 37 12.42 -7.44 2.30
N ARG A 38 11.67 -7.25 1.21
CA ARG A 38 12.23 -7.19 -0.16
C ARG A 38 13.01 -5.91 -0.43
N THR A 39 12.74 -4.83 0.30
CA THR A 39 13.46 -3.55 0.13
C THR A 39 14.54 -3.30 1.18
N GLU A 40 14.75 -4.23 2.12
CA GLU A 40 15.73 -4.17 3.22
C GLU A 40 15.67 -2.87 4.04
N ARG A 41 14.50 -2.21 4.08
CA ARG A 41 14.39 -0.82 4.55
C ARG A 41 13.17 -0.55 5.41
N LYS A 42 13.08 -1.19 6.56
CA LYS A 42 12.08 -0.88 7.60
C LYS A 42 11.98 0.62 7.92
N SER A 43 13.09 1.37 7.87
CA SER A 43 13.10 2.81 8.15
C SER A 43 12.44 3.70 7.09
N LEU A 44 12.24 3.21 5.86
CA LEU A 44 11.41 3.91 4.86
C LEU A 44 9.92 3.83 5.17
N PHE A 45 9.56 2.91 6.06
CA PHE A 45 8.22 2.60 6.46
C PHE A 45 8.08 2.99 7.91
N ASN A 46 8.22 4.28 8.16
CA ASN A 46 7.82 4.80 9.44
C ASN A 46 6.33 4.43 9.61
N ASP A 47 5.90 4.06 10.83
CA ASP A 47 4.48 3.84 11.19
C ASP A 47 3.61 5.10 10.97
N ASP A 48 4.18 6.15 10.40
CA ASP A 48 3.51 7.33 9.90
C ASP A 48 2.55 6.96 8.75
N PRO A 49 1.23 7.08 8.98
CA PRO A 49 0.21 6.78 7.97
C PRO A 49 0.28 7.68 6.72
N SER A 50 1.11 8.73 6.71
CA SER A 50 1.36 9.60 5.56
C SER A 50 2.46 9.09 4.63
N VAL A 51 3.33 8.20 5.11
CA VAL A 51 4.50 7.68 4.38
C VAL A 51 4.15 6.40 3.62
N TRP A 52 3.13 5.66 4.09
CA TRP A 52 2.78 4.37 3.52
C TRP A 52 1.69 4.45 2.40
N PRO A 53 1.86 3.76 1.26
CA PRO A 53 0.96 3.82 0.10
C PRO A 53 -0.49 3.37 0.33
N LEU A 54 -0.80 2.72 1.46
CA LEU A 54 -2.15 2.17 1.73
C LEU A 54 -3.22 3.24 1.96
N LYS A 55 -2.89 4.50 2.27
CA LYS A 55 -3.90 5.58 2.33
C LYS A 55 -4.07 6.33 1.01
N ILE A 56 -3.18 6.12 0.05
CA ILE A 56 -3.23 6.80 -1.24
C ILE A 56 -4.06 5.91 -2.18
N THR A 57 -5.35 6.25 -2.31
CA THR A 57 -6.31 5.55 -3.18
C THR A 57 -5.81 5.36 -4.61
N GLN A 58 -4.89 6.23 -5.06
CA GLN A 58 -4.21 6.18 -6.36
C GLN A 58 -3.46 4.86 -6.60
N PHE A 59 -2.82 4.27 -5.58
CA PHE A 59 -2.14 2.97 -5.75
C PHE A 59 -3.10 1.84 -6.12
N TYR A 60 -4.33 1.88 -5.60
CA TYR A 60 -5.36 0.87 -5.89
C TYR A 60 -6.00 1.04 -7.27
N VAL A 61 -5.80 2.19 -7.93
CA VAL A 61 -6.22 2.44 -9.32
C VAL A 61 -5.05 2.43 -10.31
N GLY A 62 -3.87 1.93 -9.90
CA GLY A 62 -2.71 1.78 -10.77
C GLY A 62 -1.88 3.06 -10.96
N GLN A 63 -2.08 4.09 -10.15
CA GLN A 63 -1.26 5.30 -10.16
C GLN A 63 -0.13 5.20 -9.13
N ILE A 64 1.09 5.56 -9.55
CA ILE A 64 2.27 5.64 -8.69
C ILE A 64 2.45 7.11 -8.29
N PRO A 65 2.14 7.52 -7.04
CA PRO A 65 2.50 8.84 -6.55
C PRO A 65 4.02 9.01 -6.58
N SER A 66 4.47 10.26 -6.75
CA SER A 66 5.89 10.57 -6.84
C SER A 66 6.60 10.13 -5.56
N THR A 67 7.36 9.03 -5.64
CA THR A 67 8.16 8.51 -4.51
C THR A 67 9.38 9.37 -4.18
N GLN A 68 9.63 10.43 -4.97
CA GLN A 68 10.74 11.35 -4.73
C GLN A 68 10.65 12.02 -3.35
N ASP A 69 9.45 12.42 -2.92
CA ASP A 69 9.28 13.10 -1.64
C ASP A 69 9.48 12.14 -0.45
N LEU A 70 9.13 10.86 -0.62
CA LEU A 70 9.27 9.81 0.40
C LEU A 70 10.74 9.39 0.60
N ILE A 71 11.53 9.40 -0.48
CA ILE A 71 12.90 8.88 -0.49
C ILE A 71 13.94 9.98 -0.21
N THR A 72 13.56 11.25 -0.33
CA THR A 72 14.42 12.40 0.01
C THR A 72 14.83 12.40 1.49
N SER A 73 14.10 11.71 2.37
CA SER A 73 14.46 11.55 3.79
C SER A 73 15.64 10.60 4.05
N VAL A 74 15.97 9.70 3.11
CA VAL A 74 17.05 8.72 3.26
C VAL A 74 18.32 9.26 2.63
N MET A 75 19.15 9.88 3.46
CA MET A 75 20.50 10.37 3.13
C MET A 75 21.34 9.27 2.46
N LEU A 76 21.42 9.28 1.13
CA LEU A 76 22.34 8.45 0.36
C LEU A 76 23.33 9.33 -0.41
N PRO A 77 24.65 9.08 -0.29
CA PRO A 77 25.68 9.98 -0.81
C PRO A 77 25.82 10.02 -2.34
N ASP A 78 25.16 9.13 -3.09
CA ASP A 78 25.37 8.97 -4.54
C ASP A 78 24.07 9.15 -5.34
N GLY A 79 24.01 10.19 -6.19
CA GLY A 79 22.79 10.59 -6.91
C GLY A 79 22.23 9.55 -7.90
N ILE A 80 23.08 8.74 -8.52
CA ILE A 80 22.67 7.69 -9.48
C ILE A 80 22.14 6.45 -8.74
N LYS A 81 22.83 6.02 -7.67
CA LYS A 81 22.39 4.92 -6.80
C LYS A 81 21.05 5.26 -6.13
N ARG A 82 20.86 6.52 -5.73
CA ARG A 82 19.58 7.03 -5.19
C ARG A 82 18.42 6.86 -6.17
N ARG A 83 18.61 7.21 -7.45
CA ARG A 83 17.55 7.13 -8.46
C ARG A 83 17.17 5.68 -8.77
N GLY A 84 18.16 4.80 -8.97
CA GLY A 84 17.91 3.38 -9.22
C GLY A 84 17.18 2.70 -8.05
N LEU A 85 17.61 2.99 -6.83
CA LEU A 85 16.96 2.48 -5.63
C LEU A 85 15.56 3.04 -5.43
N SER A 86 15.34 4.31 -5.76
CA SER A 86 14.02 4.94 -5.71
C SER A 86 13.03 4.28 -6.66
N SER A 87 13.46 4.01 -7.88
CA SER A 87 12.65 3.29 -8.87
C SER A 87 12.36 1.86 -8.44
N HIS A 88 13.33 1.17 -7.83
CA HIS A 88 13.15 -0.20 -7.34
C HIS A 88 12.12 -0.25 -6.21
N ILE A 89 12.24 0.64 -5.23
CA ILE A 89 11.31 0.78 -4.11
C ILE A 89 9.90 1.09 -4.65
N ALA A 90 9.77 2.08 -5.55
CA ALA A 90 8.48 2.44 -6.13
C ALA A 90 7.81 1.28 -6.87
N LEU A 91 8.60 0.51 -7.63
CA LEU A 91 8.11 -0.65 -8.37
C LEU A 91 7.62 -1.76 -7.43
N GLU A 92 8.39 -2.07 -6.40
CA GLU A 92 8.03 -3.09 -5.40
C GLU A 92 6.75 -2.69 -4.64
N TRP A 93 6.65 -1.42 -4.25
CA TRP A 93 5.47 -0.89 -3.57
C TRP A 93 4.23 -0.97 -4.45
N HIS A 94 4.37 -0.54 -5.71
CA HIS A 94 3.29 -0.59 -6.68
C HIS A 94 2.82 -2.02 -6.95
N THR A 95 3.78 -2.94 -7.15
CA THR A 95 3.48 -4.35 -7.40
C THR A 95 2.74 -4.99 -6.22
N SER A 96 3.20 -4.74 -4.99
CA SER A 96 2.54 -5.22 -3.78
C SER A 96 1.13 -4.65 -3.63
N ALA A 97 0.94 -3.35 -3.87
CA ALA A 97 -0.37 -2.71 -3.82
C ALA A 97 -1.36 -3.30 -4.84
N ILE A 98 -0.93 -3.55 -6.08
CA ILE A 98 -1.77 -4.19 -7.11
C ILE A 98 -2.17 -5.61 -6.69
N ARG A 99 -1.20 -6.41 -6.20
CA ARG A 99 -1.47 -7.79 -5.74
C ARG A 99 -2.48 -7.80 -4.61
N LEU A 100 -2.31 -6.92 -3.63
CA LEU A 100 -3.23 -6.76 -2.51
C LEU A 100 -4.62 -6.32 -2.98
N ALA A 101 -4.70 -5.33 -3.87
CA ALA A 101 -5.95 -4.85 -4.44
C ALA A 101 -6.71 -5.99 -5.14
N GLY A 102 -6.01 -6.77 -5.96
CA GLY A 102 -6.57 -7.95 -6.63
C GLY A 102 -7.07 -9.01 -5.65
N ARG A 103 -6.31 -9.27 -4.57
CA ARG A 103 -6.69 -10.21 -3.51
C ARG A 103 -7.96 -9.76 -2.78
N ILE A 104 -8.00 -8.49 -2.34
CA ILE A 104 -9.17 -7.87 -1.68
C ILE A 104 -10.37 -7.92 -2.59
N PHE A 105 -10.26 -7.43 -3.82
CA PHE A 105 -11.37 -7.37 -4.76
C PHE A 105 -11.90 -8.76 -5.10
N GLY A 106 -11.01 -9.73 -5.34
CA GLY A 106 -11.41 -11.12 -5.58
C GLY A 106 -12.14 -11.73 -4.38
N SER A 107 -11.76 -11.37 -3.15
CA SER A 107 -12.47 -11.81 -1.93
C SER A 107 -13.85 -11.19 -1.85
N VAL A 108 -13.95 -9.88 -2.04
CA VAL A 108 -15.21 -9.13 -2.05
C VAL A 108 -16.16 -9.73 -3.08
N GLN A 109 -15.69 -9.98 -4.31
CA GLN A 109 -16.49 -10.62 -5.36
C GLN A 109 -16.98 -12.01 -4.97
N ARG A 110 -16.16 -12.85 -4.31
CA ARG A 110 -16.60 -14.19 -3.89
C ARG A 110 -17.60 -14.17 -2.74
N THR A 111 -17.48 -13.21 -1.82
CA THR A 111 -18.38 -13.10 -0.66
C THR A 111 -19.68 -12.37 -0.99
N MET A 112 -19.69 -11.57 -2.07
CA MET A 112 -20.81 -10.71 -2.45
C MET A 112 -21.44 -11.07 -3.80
N ALA A 113 -20.95 -12.11 -4.49
CA ALA A 113 -21.64 -12.78 -5.59
C ALA A 113 -22.72 -13.71 -5.04
#